data_AF-A0A4Y2BY53-F1
#
_entry.id   AF-A0A4Y2BY53-F1
#
_cell.length_a   1.000
_cell.length_b   1.000
_cell.length_c   1.000
_cell.angle_alpha   90.00
_cell.angle_beta   90.00
_cell.angle_gamma   90.00
#
_symmetry.space_group_name_H-M   'P 1'
#
loop_
_entity.id
_entity.type
_entity.pdbx_description
1 polymer ?
#
loop_
_entity_poly.entity_id
_entity_poly.type
_entity_poly.pdbx_seq_one_letter_code
_entity_poly.pdbx_strand_id
1 'polypeptide(L)'
;MTSIRRGKRSFVLRFKMPKASQLSNEEASKILHLKLLGKTVKEISKLLNRSKSMIYRVLTRKTPYDPKPRSGRPRVTYIRSDKRMQRMASSQIITVREITRASRLQISKNTIHRRIIESSYMMHAKMAR
;
A
#
# COMPACT_ATOMS: atom_id res chain seq x y z
N MET A 1 48.78 -13.56 -4.22
CA MET A 1 47.90 -12.43 -3.87
C MET A 1 46.71 -12.41 -4.83
N THR A 2 45.60 -13.06 -4.50
CA THR A 2 44.41 -13.17 -5.37
C THR A 2 43.31 -12.25 -4.87
N SER A 3 43.10 -11.13 -5.56
CA SER A 3 42.08 -10.14 -5.23
C SER A 3 40.68 -10.62 -5.66
N ILE A 4 39.83 -10.95 -4.69
CA ILE A 4 38.42 -11.26 -4.93
C ILE A 4 37.64 -9.95 -5.11
N ARG A 5 37.29 -9.59 -6.36
CA ARG A 5 36.40 -8.46 -6.67
C ARG A 5 34.99 -8.78 -6.18
N ARG A 6 34.61 -8.26 -4.99
CA ARG A 6 33.23 -8.25 -4.52
C ARG A 6 32.40 -7.29 -5.39
N GLY A 7 31.72 -7.83 -6.40
CA GLY A 7 30.72 -7.10 -7.16
C GLY A 7 29.60 -6.61 -6.25
N LYS A 8 29.44 -5.29 -6.13
CA LYS A 8 28.31 -4.67 -5.46
C LYS A 8 27.04 -5.03 -6.24
N ARG A 9 26.34 -6.09 -5.82
CA ARG A 9 24.94 -6.31 -6.23
C ARG A 9 24.11 -5.20 -5.58
N SER A 10 23.94 -4.10 -6.29
CA SER A 10 22.96 -3.09 -5.95
C SER A 10 21.57 -3.73 -6.06
N PHE A 11 21.00 -4.13 -4.92
CA PHE A 11 19.60 -4.49 -4.81
C PHE A 11 18.75 -3.23 -4.97
N VAL A 12 18.59 -2.77 -6.21
CA VAL A 12 17.60 -1.75 -6.53
C VAL A 12 16.25 -2.42 -6.36
N LEU A 13 15.55 -2.10 -5.27
CA LEU A 13 14.14 -2.44 -5.08
C LEU A 13 13.32 -1.67 -6.13
N ARG A 14 13.31 -2.17 -7.38
CA ARG A 14 12.38 -1.72 -8.42
C ARG A 14 10.98 -2.07 -7.95
N PHE A 15 10.25 -1.08 -7.43
CA PHE A 15 8.80 -1.16 -7.30
C PHE A 15 8.21 -1.28 -8.72
N LYS A 16 8.04 -2.52 -9.20
CA LYS A 16 7.47 -2.79 -10.53
C LYS A 16 5.96 -2.52 -10.47
N MET A 17 5.52 -1.42 -11.06
CA MET A 17 4.09 -1.17 -11.27
C MET A 17 3.50 -2.26 -12.18
N PRO A 18 2.34 -2.85 -11.82
CA PRO A 18 1.64 -3.77 -12.68
C PRO A 18 1.17 -3.01 -13.91
N LYS A 19 1.47 -3.54 -15.09
CA LYS A 19 1.14 -2.92 -16.37
C LYS A 19 -0.33 -3.12 -16.78
N ALA A 20 -1.05 -3.99 -16.09
CA ALA A 20 -2.42 -4.37 -16.43
C ALA A 20 -3.25 -4.58 -15.15
N SER A 21 -4.57 -4.66 -15.34
CA SER A 21 -5.54 -4.99 -14.29
C SER A 21 -5.19 -6.30 -13.59
N GLN A 22 -5.60 -6.41 -12.32
CA GLN A 22 -5.53 -7.67 -11.58
C GLN A 22 -6.39 -8.72 -12.27
N LEU A 23 -5.98 -9.99 -12.16
CA LEU A 23 -6.76 -11.12 -12.62
C LEU A 23 -7.98 -11.29 -11.70
N SER A 24 -9.16 -11.60 -12.23
CA SER A 24 -10.28 -12.02 -11.40
C SER A 24 -10.13 -13.48 -10.95
N ASN A 25 -10.84 -13.86 -9.89
CA ASN A 25 -10.83 -15.25 -9.42
C ASN A 25 -11.40 -16.22 -10.47
N GLU A 26 -12.41 -15.78 -11.22
CA GLU A 26 -12.99 -16.55 -12.32
C GLU A 26 -12.00 -16.79 -13.46
N GLU A 27 -11.26 -15.75 -13.85
CA GLU A 27 -10.21 -15.87 -14.86
C GLU A 27 -9.10 -16.83 -14.40
N ALA A 28 -8.73 -16.78 -13.11
CA ALA A 28 -7.77 -17.70 -12.53
C ALA A 28 -8.26 -19.16 -12.59
N SER A 29 -9.52 -19.42 -12.24
CA SER A 29 -10.13 -20.74 -12.35
C SER A 29 -10.19 -21.23 -13.80
N LYS A 30 -10.52 -20.36 -14.75
CA LYS A 30 -10.50 -20.69 -16.19
C LYS A 30 -9.09 -21.08 -16.65
N ILE A 31 -8.04 -20.40 -16.18
CA ILE A 31 -6.65 -20.76 -16.49
C ILE A 31 -6.31 -22.18 -16.00
N LEU A 32 -6.70 -22.51 -14.75
CA LEU A 32 -6.46 -23.84 -14.17
C LEU A 32 -7.22 -24.93 -14.94
N HIS A 33 -8.48 -24.68 -15.25
CA HIS A 33 -9.31 -25.62 -16.02
C HIS A 33 -8.72 -25.88 -17.42
N LEU A 34 -8.36 -24.82 -18.15
CA LEU A 34 -7.73 -24.96 -19.48
C LEU A 34 -6.40 -25.70 -19.43
N LYS A 35 -5.64 -25.56 -18.34
CA LYS A 35 -4.41 -26.31 -18.13
C LYS A 35 -4.68 -27.80 -17.89
N LEU A 36 -5.73 -28.15 -17.15
CA LEU A 36 -6.17 -29.53 -16.94
C LEU A 36 -6.63 -30.18 -18.25
N LEU A 37 -7.30 -29.42 -19.13
CA LEU A 37 -7.66 -29.85 -20.49
C LEU A 37 -6.47 -29.99 -21.45
N GLY A 38 -5.23 -29.80 -20.99
CA GLY A 38 -4.02 -29.97 -21.79
C GLY A 38 -3.67 -28.79 -22.70
N LYS A 39 -4.38 -27.65 -22.62
CA LYS A 39 -4.05 -26.47 -23.43
C LYS A 39 -2.68 -25.90 -23.05
N THR A 40 -1.95 -25.43 -24.05
CA THR A 40 -0.66 -24.77 -23.86
C THR A 40 -0.84 -23.35 -23.31
N VAL A 41 0.19 -22.83 -22.63
CA VAL A 41 0.17 -21.44 -22.11
C VAL A 41 -0.01 -20.41 -23.23
N LYS A 42 0.46 -20.71 -24.46
CA LYS A 42 0.28 -19.84 -25.63
C LYS A 42 -1.19 -19.76 -26.04
N GLU A 43 -1.90 -20.89 -26.06
CA GLU A 43 -3.32 -20.94 -26.40
C GLU A 43 -4.16 -20.27 -25.31
N ILE A 44 -3.88 -20.56 -24.04
CA ILE A 44 -4.56 -19.92 -22.89
C ILE A 44 -4.40 -18.39 -22.94
N SER A 45 -3.20 -17.91 -23.31
CA SER A 45 -2.90 -16.48 -23.47
C SER A 45 -3.74 -15.82 -24.56
N LYS A 46 -3.96 -16.51 -25.68
CA LYS A 46 -4.82 -16.01 -26.77
C LYS A 46 -6.30 -16.06 -26.40
N LEU A 47 -6.76 -17.15 -25.79
CA LEU A 47 -8.18 -17.32 -25.42
C LEU A 47 -8.64 -16.30 -24.38
N LEU A 48 -7.80 -16.02 -23.37
CA LEU A 48 -8.13 -15.11 -22.28
C LEU A 48 -7.61 -13.69 -22.50
N ASN A 49 -6.90 -13.42 -23.60
CA ASN A 49 -6.24 -12.13 -23.87
C ASN A 49 -5.35 -11.64 -22.71
N ARG A 50 -4.69 -12.56 -22.01
CA ARG A 50 -3.79 -12.25 -20.88
C ARG A 50 -2.35 -12.60 -21.19
N SER A 51 -1.42 -11.85 -20.59
CA SER A 51 0.02 -12.08 -20.80
C SER A 51 0.45 -13.47 -20.30
N LYS A 52 1.38 -14.11 -21.02
CA LYS A 52 1.98 -15.40 -20.60
C LYS A 52 2.55 -15.34 -19.18
N SER A 53 3.16 -14.22 -18.80
CA SER A 53 3.74 -14.02 -17.46
C SER A 53 2.70 -14.07 -16.34
N MET A 54 1.47 -13.60 -16.61
CA MET A 54 0.36 -13.69 -15.65
C MET A 54 -0.14 -15.12 -15.52
N ILE A 55 -0.27 -15.83 -16.65
CA ILE A 55 -0.68 -17.25 -16.65
C ILE A 55 0.34 -18.09 -15.89
N TYR A 56 1.63 -17.94 -16.17
CA TYR A 56 2.68 -18.64 -15.42
C TYR A 56 2.62 -18.34 -13.91
N ARG A 57 2.31 -17.10 -13.52
CA ARG A 57 2.14 -16.74 -12.10
C ARG A 57 0.97 -17.47 -11.44
N VAL A 58 -0.12 -17.72 -12.14
CA VAL A 58 -1.24 -18.51 -11.62
C VAL A 58 -0.85 -19.98 -11.51
N LEU A 59 -0.25 -20.55 -12.58
CA LEU A 59 0.11 -21.97 -12.62
C LEU A 59 1.22 -22.38 -11.64
N THR A 60 2.13 -21.47 -11.30
CA THR A 60 3.25 -21.74 -10.37
C THR A 60 2.89 -21.51 -8.90
N ARG A 61 1.76 -20.86 -8.62
CA ARG A 61 1.31 -20.63 -7.24
C ARG A 61 0.69 -21.91 -6.68
N LYS A 62 1.13 -22.30 -5.48
CA LYS A 62 0.53 -23.41 -4.71
C LYS A 62 -0.77 -23.01 -4.00
N THR A 63 -0.99 -21.70 -3.83
CA THR A 63 -2.13 -21.14 -3.11
C THR A 63 -3.15 -20.56 -4.08
N PRO A 64 -4.44 -20.48 -3.70
CA PRO A 64 -5.45 -19.74 -4.45
C PRO A 64 -4.98 -18.33 -4.80
N TYR A 65 -5.43 -17.80 -5.94
CA TYR A 65 -5.11 -16.45 -6.35
C TYR A 65 -5.83 -15.45 -5.45
N ASP A 66 -5.17 -15.02 -4.38
CA ASP A 66 -5.60 -13.87 -3.57
C ASP A 66 -4.66 -12.68 -3.85
N PRO A 67 -5.13 -11.64 -4.55
CA PRO A 67 -4.36 -10.43 -4.74
C PRO A 67 -4.27 -9.67 -3.41
N LYS A 68 -3.27 -9.97 -2.58
CA LYS A 68 -3.03 -9.23 -1.32
C LYS A 68 -2.97 -7.73 -1.61
N PRO A 69 -3.80 -6.90 -0.94
CA PRO A 69 -3.78 -5.47 -1.13
C PRO A 69 -2.43 -4.89 -0.67
N ARG A 70 -1.99 -3.82 -1.32
CA ARG A 70 -0.78 -3.11 -0.89
C ARG A 70 -1.03 -2.47 0.48
N SER A 71 -0.08 -2.61 1.40
CA SER A 71 -0.11 -2.06 2.76
C SER A 71 -0.04 -0.51 2.84
N GLY A 72 -0.22 0.18 1.72
CA GLY A 72 -0.08 1.63 1.61
C GLY A 72 1.34 2.15 1.85
N ARG A 73 1.51 3.47 1.73
CA ARG A 73 2.76 4.16 2.09
C ARG A 73 2.83 4.28 3.62
N PRO A 74 4.01 4.06 4.24
CA PRO A 74 4.16 4.27 5.68
C PRO A 74 3.80 5.70 6.08
N ARG A 75 3.35 5.85 7.33
CA ARG A 75 2.93 7.14 7.90
C ARG A 75 4.15 8.03 8.08
N VAL A 76 3.98 9.33 7.80
CA VAL A 76 4.96 10.37 8.14
C VAL A 76 5.02 10.59 9.65
N THR A 77 3.92 10.32 10.35
CA THR A 77 3.79 10.54 11.79
C THR A 77 4.10 9.28 12.59
N TYR A 78 4.75 9.45 13.73
CA TYR A 78 4.98 8.39 14.70
C TYR A 78 3.85 8.33 15.73
N ILE A 79 3.61 7.16 16.33
CA ILE A 79 2.53 6.93 17.30
C ILE A 79 2.59 7.92 18.48
N ARG A 80 3.80 8.22 19.00
CA ARG A 80 3.94 9.20 20.10
C ARG A 80 3.57 10.61 19.68
N SER A 81 3.89 10.99 18.46
CA SER A 81 3.54 12.30 17.91
C SER A 81 2.03 12.45 17.77
N ASP A 82 1.35 11.42 17.28
CA ASP A 82 -0.12 11.38 17.18
C ASP A 82 -0.77 11.54 18.56
N LYS A 83 -0.27 10.81 19.58
CA LYS A 83 -0.75 10.94 20.97
C LYS A 83 -0.52 12.33 21.57
N ARG A 84 0.58 13.01 21.22
CA ARG A 84 0.85 14.38 21.68
C ARG A 84 -0.15 15.36 21.05
N MET A 85 -0.40 15.25 19.75
CA MET A 85 -1.39 16.08 19.05
C MET A 85 -2.80 15.88 19.60
N GLN A 86 -3.20 14.62 19.82
CA GLN A 86 -4.48 14.27 20.43
C GLN A 86 -4.65 14.87 21.82
N ARG A 87 -3.63 14.77 22.68
CA ARG A 87 -3.66 15.37 24.02
C ARG A 87 -3.88 16.88 23.96
N MET A 88 -3.07 17.59 23.17
CA MET A 88 -3.20 19.04 23.02
C MET A 88 -4.60 19.43 22.53
N ALA A 89 -5.12 18.72 21.53
CA ALA A 89 -6.46 18.94 20.97
C ALA A 89 -7.60 18.65 21.98
N SER A 90 -7.43 17.66 22.85
CA SER A 90 -8.44 17.31 23.87
C SER A 90 -8.43 18.24 25.09
N SER A 91 -7.26 18.76 25.46
CA SER A 91 -7.08 19.48 26.72
C SER A 91 -7.36 20.98 26.63
N GLN A 92 -7.34 21.55 25.43
CA GLN A 92 -7.38 23.00 25.23
C GLN A 92 -8.22 23.35 24.00
N ILE A 93 -8.86 24.52 24.02
CA ILE A 93 -9.50 25.10 22.83
C ILE A 93 -8.39 25.72 21.98
N ILE A 94 -7.76 24.91 21.14
CA ILE A 94 -6.64 25.31 20.30
C ILE A 94 -6.91 25.02 18.83
N THR A 95 -6.39 25.87 17.96
CA THR A 95 -6.51 25.69 16.52
C THR A 95 -5.50 24.68 16.00
N VAL A 96 -5.82 24.05 14.86
CA VAL A 96 -4.89 23.13 14.17
C VAL A 96 -3.55 23.81 13.85
N ARG A 97 -3.55 25.12 13.58
CA ARG A 97 -2.32 25.89 13.29
C ARG A 97 -1.42 26.00 14.52
N GLU A 98 -2.00 26.20 15.70
CA GLU A 98 -1.26 26.23 16.97
C GLU A 98 -0.71 24.85 17.31
N ILE A 99 -1.49 23.78 17.06
CA ILE A 99 -1.01 22.40 17.18
C ILE A 99 0.18 22.14 16.26
N THR A 100 0.16 22.58 15.00
CA THR A 100 1.31 22.43 14.10
C THR A 100 2.54 23.11 14.70
N ARG A 101 2.41 24.37 15.14
CA ARG A 101 3.51 25.15 15.75
C ARG A 101 4.05 24.48 17.02
N ALA A 102 3.17 24.06 17.92
CA ALA A 102 3.53 23.42 19.20
C ALA A 102 4.11 22.02 19.03
N SER A 103 3.67 21.27 18.02
CA SER A 103 4.17 19.92 17.75
C SER A 103 5.62 19.91 17.27
N ARG A 104 6.12 21.01 16.70
CA ARG A 104 7.45 21.13 16.06
C ARG A 104 7.70 20.09 14.97
N LEU A 105 6.64 19.53 14.39
CA LEU A 105 6.73 18.52 13.34
C LEU A 105 6.55 19.18 11.97
N GLN A 106 7.35 18.78 10.97
CA GLN A 106 7.15 19.18 9.57
C GLN A 106 5.98 18.39 8.96
N ILE A 107 4.77 18.65 9.45
CA ILE A 107 3.54 17.96 9.06
C ILE A 107 2.54 18.99 8.56
N SER A 108 1.85 18.66 7.46
CA SER A 108 0.80 19.52 6.91
C SER A 108 -0.42 19.61 7.85
N LYS A 109 -1.08 20.77 7.84
CA LYS A 109 -2.35 21.02 8.55
C LYS A 109 -3.37 19.89 8.35
N ASN A 110 -3.52 19.42 7.12
CA ASN A 110 -4.49 18.38 6.77
C ASN A 110 -4.18 17.04 7.42
N THR A 111 -2.90 16.71 7.60
CA THR A 111 -2.50 15.47 8.29
C THR A 111 -2.90 15.53 9.75
N ILE A 112 -2.71 16.67 10.42
CA ILE A 112 -3.12 16.88 11.81
C ILE A 112 -4.64 16.81 11.94
N HIS A 113 -5.36 17.52 11.06
CA HIS A 113 -6.82 17.50 11.03
C HIS A 113 -7.38 16.08 10.88
N ARG A 114 -6.83 15.29 9.94
CA ARG A 114 -7.21 13.90 9.76
C ARG A 114 -6.93 13.06 11.01
N ARG A 115 -5.78 13.24 11.68
CA ARG A 115 -5.43 12.48 12.90
C ARG A 115 -6.34 12.79 14.07
N ILE A 116 -6.74 14.04 14.19
CA ILE A 116 -7.70 14.49 15.19
C ILE A 116 -9.07 13.83 14.94
N ILE A 117 -9.58 13.89 13.70
CA ILE A 117 -10.87 13.27 13.32
C ILE A 117 -10.85 11.75 13.50
N GLU A 118 -9.82 11.07 12.98
CA GLU A 118 -9.65 9.61 13.10
C GLU A 118 -9.61 9.14 14.56
N SER A 119 -9.22 10.02 15.47
CA SER A 119 -9.09 9.70 16.89
C SER A 119 -10.37 9.92 17.70
N SER A 120 -11.44 10.43 17.08
CA SER A 120 -12.74 10.71 17.71
C SER A 120 -12.69 11.62 18.95
N TYR A 121 -11.55 12.23 19.26
CA TYR A 121 -11.34 13.04 20.48
C TYR A 121 -11.77 14.50 20.35
N MET A 122 -12.15 14.98 19.16
CA MET A 122 -12.64 16.35 18.97
C MET A 122 -14.11 16.39 18.56
N MET A 123 -14.94 16.91 19.46
CA MET A 123 -16.22 17.52 19.12
C MET A 123 -15.93 18.82 18.36
N HIS A 124 -16.41 18.96 17.13
CA HIS A 124 -16.33 20.22 16.39
C HIS A 124 -17.14 21.31 17.10
N ALA A 125 -16.49 22.12 17.93
CA ALA A 125 -17.08 23.33 18.48
C ALA A 125 -16.77 24.52 17.57
N LYS A 126 -17.79 25.09 16.94
CA LYS A 126 -17.69 26.35 16.20
C LYS A 126 -17.55 27.48 17.21
N MET A 127 -16.45 28.23 17.17
CA MET A 127 -16.32 29.44 17.98
C MET A 127 -17.37 30.45 17.52
N ALA A 128 -18.17 30.99 18.44
CA ALA A 128 -18.97 32.18 18.17
C ALA A 128 -17.99 33.34 17.93
N ARG A 129 -18.24 34.13 16.88
CA ARG A 129 -17.41 35.26 16.48
C ARG A 129 -17.74 36.49 17.29
#